data_AF-A0A2D7JSQ9-F1
#
_entry.id   AF-A0A2D7JSQ9-F1
#
_cell.length_a   1.000
_cell.length_b   1.000
_cell.length_c   1.000
_cell.angle_alpha   90.00
_cell.angle_beta   90.00
_cell.angle_gamma   90.00
#
_symmetry.space_group_name_H-M   'P 1'
#
loop_
_entity.id
_entity.type
_entity.pdbx_description
1 polymer ?
#
loop_
_entity_poly.entity_id
_entity_poly.type
_entity_poly.pdbx_seq_one_letter_code
_entity_poly.pdbx_strand_id
1 'polypeptide(L)'
;WLDTDGDGYGDNWGNSEWNDSRMSEWFGVFIAGALQPDYCPDIAGNSTSDGYFGCLDADENGIADLFEQDETNGTDNTNQTEEPVDTDGDGVLDLEDNCPATSPNTPVDALGCEITESSDEDEESASVFQSLFSGDSDPVTTTVGISAILLALFTLLQTNAAAAILPDTFRWIQVLRKNSKLTEEERNELTYLQSLVQAYHINPEELAEELVNLKGDITARFTNNQIKKETREKLLILIEELQSSTPNELYQIAHNEAYFGLSEVIDADDRTKLLEEKIAMTSIDAEQTHSELPSAYSLGELDDKGTYWIEWPADGGTWYYRYSPEQDWSKFES
;
A
#
# COMPACT_ATOMS: atom_id res chain seq x y z
N TRP A 1 8.16 24.04 16.90
CA TRP A 1 8.00 24.38 15.48
C TRP A 1 9.38 24.76 14.97
N LEU A 2 9.88 24.01 13.99
CA LEU A 2 11.16 24.22 13.32
C LEU A 2 10.86 24.42 11.85
N ASP A 3 11.49 25.42 11.25
CA ASP A 3 11.35 25.85 9.86
C ASP A 3 12.79 26.10 9.40
N THR A 4 13.35 25.14 8.66
CA THR A 4 14.80 25.09 8.40
C THR A 4 15.22 26.05 7.27
N ASP A 5 14.37 26.24 6.27
CA ASP A 5 14.65 27.10 5.11
C ASP A 5 13.98 28.49 5.18
N GLY A 6 13.05 28.68 6.12
CA GLY A 6 12.46 29.97 6.46
C GLY A 6 11.28 30.36 5.59
N ASP A 7 10.59 29.41 4.97
CA ASP A 7 9.49 29.67 4.04
C ASP A 7 8.11 29.83 4.74
N GLY A 8 8.06 29.54 6.04
CA GLY A 8 6.86 29.66 6.86
C GLY A 8 6.08 28.35 7.04
N TYR A 9 6.53 27.26 6.44
CA TYR A 9 6.10 25.90 6.77
C TYR A 9 7.06 25.27 7.77
N GLY A 10 6.56 24.32 8.56
CA GLY A 10 7.37 23.71 9.61
C GLY A 10 7.78 22.31 9.24
N ASP A 11 9.07 21.97 9.33
CA ASP A 11 9.61 20.62 9.16
C ASP A 11 8.91 19.56 10.05
N ASN A 12 8.25 20.02 11.12
CA ASN A 12 7.54 19.17 12.08
C ASN A 12 6.23 18.59 11.52
N TRP A 13 5.97 17.33 11.86
CA TRP A 13 4.75 16.62 11.43
C TRP A 13 3.83 16.30 12.61
N GLY A 14 2.53 16.23 12.31
CA GLY A 14 1.46 16.00 13.30
C GLY A 14 0.88 14.59 13.31
N ASN A 15 1.19 13.77 12.29
CA ASN A 15 0.74 12.38 12.23
C ASN A 15 1.74 11.44 12.93
N SER A 16 1.34 10.84 14.05
CA SER A 16 2.20 9.97 14.84
C SER A 16 2.59 8.68 14.11
N GLU A 17 1.82 8.24 13.12
CA GLU A 17 2.13 7.05 12.32
C GLU A 17 3.41 7.25 11.48
N TRP A 18 3.80 8.49 11.21
CA TRP A 18 5.02 8.81 10.46
C TRP A 18 6.30 8.70 11.32
N ASN A 19 6.17 8.51 12.65
CA ASN A 19 7.33 8.38 13.52
C ASN A 19 8.17 7.14 13.20
N ASP A 20 7.52 6.05 12.79
CA ASP A 20 8.19 4.79 12.50
C ASP A 20 8.85 4.78 11.11
N SER A 21 8.38 5.63 10.19
CA SER A 21 8.93 5.78 8.83
C SER A 21 9.96 6.90 8.70
N ARG A 22 9.98 7.88 9.63
CA ARG A 22 10.94 9.00 9.63
C ARG A 22 12.30 8.55 10.17
N MET A 23 13.35 8.74 9.36
CA MET A 23 14.72 8.47 9.78
C MET A 23 15.23 9.57 10.73
N SER A 24 16.13 9.22 11.65
CA SER A 24 16.72 10.17 12.61
C SER A 24 17.52 11.32 11.97
N GLU A 25 17.80 11.25 10.67
CA GLU A 25 18.53 12.25 9.89
C GLU A 25 17.61 13.27 9.21
N TRP A 26 16.29 13.06 9.25
CA TRP A 26 15.32 13.95 8.63
C TRP A 26 15.08 15.20 9.50
N PHE A 27 14.79 16.30 8.83
CA PHE A 27 14.45 17.56 9.47
C PHE A 27 13.12 17.47 10.23
N GLY A 28 13.00 18.29 11.25
CA GLY A 28 11.83 18.36 12.10
C GLY A 28 11.74 17.29 13.18
N VAL A 29 10.71 17.43 14.00
CA VAL A 29 10.36 16.48 15.05
C VAL A 29 8.85 16.30 15.05
N PHE A 30 8.38 15.16 15.56
CA PHE A 30 6.96 14.97 15.79
C PHE A 30 6.44 16.01 16.79
N ILE A 31 5.43 16.77 16.38
CA ILE A 31 4.70 17.69 17.25
C ILE A 31 3.22 17.39 17.06
N ALA A 32 2.58 16.84 18.09
CA ALA A 32 1.16 16.53 18.05
C ALA A 32 0.34 17.80 17.72
N GLY A 33 -0.51 17.70 16.69
CA GLY A 33 -1.31 18.82 16.20
C GLY A 33 -0.60 19.79 15.25
N ALA A 34 0.62 19.48 14.80
CA ALA A 34 1.23 20.18 13.68
C ALA A 34 0.39 19.99 12.42
N LEU A 35 0.03 21.11 11.80
CA LEU A 35 -0.69 21.19 10.54
C LEU A 35 0.26 21.78 9.50
N GLN A 36 0.15 21.33 8.26
CA GLN A 36 0.99 21.79 7.14
C GLN A 36 2.49 21.52 7.38
N PRO A 37 2.88 20.25 7.56
CA PRO A 37 4.30 19.92 7.58
C PRO A 37 4.93 20.34 6.26
N ASP A 38 6.12 20.91 6.35
CA ASP A 38 6.93 21.20 5.19
C ASP A 38 7.38 19.89 4.52
N TYR A 39 7.05 19.77 3.24
CA TYR A 39 7.39 18.63 2.42
C TYR A 39 8.81 18.76 1.82
N CYS A 40 9.34 19.98 1.70
CA CYS A 40 10.68 20.27 1.20
C CYS A 40 11.54 21.08 2.21
N PRO A 41 11.85 20.54 3.41
CA PRO A 41 12.41 21.32 4.54
C PRO A 41 13.79 21.96 4.33
N ASP A 42 14.47 21.66 3.22
CA ASP A 42 15.79 22.17 2.88
C ASP A 42 15.77 23.21 1.76
N ILE A 43 14.60 23.47 1.15
CA ILE A 43 14.43 24.36 0.01
C ILE A 43 13.14 25.15 0.15
N ALA A 44 13.30 26.45 0.44
CA ALA A 44 12.17 27.34 0.64
C ALA A 44 11.20 27.34 -0.55
N GLY A 45 9.93 27.06 -0.27
CA GLY A 45 8.87 26.93 -1.25
C GLY A 45 7.61 27.74 -0.94
N ASN A 46 6.64 27.66 -1.84
CA ASN A 46 5.38 28.40 -1.79
C ASN A 46 4.16 27.56 -2.14
N SER A 47 4.32 26.26 -2.43
CA SER A 47 3.23 25.34 -2.72
C SER A 47 2.22 25.26 -1.56
N THR A 48 0.94 25.11 -1.89
CA THR A 48 -0.18 25.18 -0.92
C THR A 48 -1.22 24.07 -1.05
N SER A 49 -1.12 23.20 -2.05
CA SER A 49 -2.15 22.20 -2.39
C SER A 49 -1.77 20.78 -1.95
N ASP A 50 -2.79 19.94 -1.79
CA ASP A 50 -2.71 18.48 -1.61
C ASP A 50 -1.85 17.94 -0.45
N GLY A 51 -1.57 18.78 0.55
CA GLY A 51 -0.74 18.38 1.68
C GLY A 51 0.77 18.47 1.43
N TYR A 52 1.17 18.93 0.24
CA TYR A 52 2.55 19.16 -0.18
C TYR A 52 2.93 20.63 0.00
N PHE A 53 3.00 21.09 1.24
CA PHE A 53 3.33 22.47 1.57
C PHE A 53 4.85 22.70 1.57
N GLY A 54 5.29 23.90 1.23
CA GLY A 54 6.70 24.32 1.38
C GLY A 54 7.66 23.89 0.29
N CYS A 55 7.15 23.41 -0.85
CA CYS A 55 7.97 23.12 -2.03
C CYS A 55 7.88 24.25 -3.07
N LEU A 56 8.87 24.31 -3.97
CA LEU A 56 8.91 25.29 -5.05
C LEU A 56 7.69 25.12 -5.98
N ASP A 57 6.96 26.21 -6.20
CA ASP A 57 5.82 26.34 -7.12
C ASP A 57 6.06 27.59 -7.97
N ALA A 58 6.62 27.37 -9.17
CA ALA A 58 7.13 28.43 -10.03
C ALA A 58 6.03 29.18 -10.79
N ASP A 59 4.89 28.54 -11.04
CA ASP A 59 3.76 29.13 -11.77
C ASP A 59 2.66 29.68 -10.85
N GLU A 60 2.79 29.46 -9.53
CA GLU A 60 1.91 29.89 -8.45
C GLU A 60 0.49 29.30 -8.54
N ASN A 61 0.35 28.10 -9.13
CA ASN A 61 -0.93 27.39 -9.23
C ASN A 61 -1.32 26.65 -7.93
N GLY A 62 -0.40 26.59 -6.96
CA GLY A 62 -0.56 25.97 -5.65
C GLY A 62 -0.01 24.55 -5.56
N ILE A 63 0.28 23.89 -6.68
CA ILE A 63 0.91 22.57 -6.78
C ILE A 63 2.43 22.79 -6.89
N ALA A 64 3.21 21.98 -6.18
CA ALA A 64 4.66 22.12 -6.29
C ALA A 64 5.17 21.58 -7.65
N ASP A 65 6.20 22.20 -8.23
CA ASP A 65 6.86 21.81 -9.48
C ASP A 65 7.21 20.31 -9.52
N LEU A 66 7.54 19.72 -8.36
CA LEU A 66 7.86 18.29 -8.21
C LEU A 66 6.67 17.36 -8.55
N PHE A 67 5.45 17.87 -8.39
CA PHE A 67 4.20 17.15 -8.63
C PHE A 67 3.47 17.66 -9.88
N GLU A 68 4.04 18.63 -10.58
CA GLU A 68 3.57 19.03 -11.89
C GLU A 68 3.91 17.95 -12.91
N GLN A 69 2.91 17.53 -13.68
CA GLN A 69 3.16 16.70 -14.85
C GLN A 69 3.62 17.61 -15.99
N ASP A 70 4.72 17.24 -16.63
CA ASP A 70 5.11 17.86 -17.90
C ASP A 70 3.91 17.76 -18.84
N GLU A 71 3.37 18.93 -19.24
CA GLU A 71 2.30 19.14 -20.23
C GLU A 71 0.93 19.60 -19.70
N THR A 72 0.86 20.84 -19.21
CA THR A 72 -0.37 21.64 -19.37
C THR A 72 -0.05 23.06 -19.85
N ASN A 73 -0.21 23.35 -21.13
CA ASN A 73 -0.33 24.72 -21.62
C ASN A 73 -1.80 25.18 -21.63
N GLY A 74 -2.51 24.94 -20.53
CA GLY A 74 -3.92 25.24 -20.38
C GLY A 74 -4.35 25.20 -18.92
N THR A 75 -4.32 26.36 -18.26
CA THR A 75 -5.04 26.55 -16.99
C THR A 75 -6.54 26.51 -17.26
N ASP A 76 -7.21 25.41 -16.91
CA ASP A 76 -8.63 25.50 -16.59
C ASP A 76 -8.80 25.80 -15.09
N ASN A 77 -9.68 26.74 -14.78
CA ASN A 77 -9.92 27.24 -13.41
C ASN A 77 -10.84 26.29 -12.63
N THR A 78 -10.88 25.02 -12.99
CA THR A 78 -11.64 24.01 -12.29
C THR A 78 -10.63 23.02 -11.75
N ASN A 79 -10.50 23.02 -10.43
CA ASN A 79 -9.61 22.15 -9.66
C ASN A 79 -10.11 20.70 -9.78
N GLN A 80 -9.98 20.14 -10.99
CA GLN A 80 -10.53 18.88 -11.45
C GLN A 80 -9.59 18.38 -12.54
N THR A 81 -8.94 17.25 -12.29
CA THR A 81 -8.11 16.53 -13.26
C THR A 81 -8.96 16.28 -14.51
N GLU A 82 -8.68 17.01 -15.59
CA GLU A 82 -9.39 16.83 -16.86
C GLU A 82 -8.99 15.50 -17.50
N GLU A 83 -9.94 14.96 -18.26
CA GLU A 83 -9.85 13.66 -18.89
C GLU A 83 -8.62 13.55 -19.82
N PRO A 84 -8.03 12.35 -19.92
CA PRO A 84 -6.84 12.15 -20.72
C PRO A 84 -7.10 12.44 -22.20
N VAL A 85 -6.12 13.08 -22.86
CA VAL A 85 -6.21 13.57 -24.24
C VAL A 85 -5.87 12.45 -25.23
N ASP A 86 -6.66 12.33 -26.29
CA ASP A 86 -6.45 11.49 -27.48
C ASP A 86 -6.57 12.42 -28.70
N THR A 87 -5.43 12.84 -29.26
CA THR A 87 -5.33 13.90 -30.27
C THR A 87 -5.83 13.44 -31.64
N ASP A 88 -5.63 12.18 -32.01
CA ASP A 88 -6.00 11.66 -33.33
C ASP A 88 -7.31 10.84 -33.34
N GLY A 89 -7.83 10.53 -32.15
CA GLY A 89 -9.13 9.93 -31.92
C GLY A 89 -9.18 8.44 -32.26
N ASP A 90 -8.05 7.75 -32.18
CA ASP A 90 -7.94 6.32 -32.47
C ASP A 90 -8.31 5.41 -31.28
N GLY A 91 -8.49 6.00 -30.09
CA GLY A 91 -8.87 5.31 -28.86
C GLY A 91 -7.70 4.99 -27.93
N VAL A 92 -6.48 5.43 -28.25
CA VAL A 92 -5.29 5.39 -27.39
C VAL A 92 -4.95 6.82 -26.96
N LEU A 93 -4.60 7.00 -25.68
CA LEU A 93 -4.28 8.32 -25.13
C LEU A 93 -2.91 8.79 -25.65
N ASP A 94 -2.73 10.09 -25.84
CA ASP A 94 -1.48 10.67 -26.38
C ASP A 94 -0.23 10.24 -25.58
N LEU A 95 -0.38 10.03 -24.27
CA LEU A 95 0.69 9.55 -23.38
C LEU A 95 1.10 8.09 -23.65
N GLU A 96 0.16 7.29 -24.15
CA GLU A 96 0.29 5.86 -24.44
C GLU A 96 0.39 5.58 -25.95
N ASP A 97 0.25 6.61 -26.79
CA ASP A 97 0.21 6.53 -28.25
C ASP A 97 1.58 6.74 -28.89
N ASN A 98 2.12 5.68 -29.50
CA ASN A 98 3.38 5.70 -30.23
C ASN A 98 3.22 6.16 -31.70
N CYS A 99 1.98 6.31 -32.16
CA CYS A 99 1.59 6.63 -33.52
C CYS A 99 0.56 7.80 -33.55
N PRO A 100 0.94 9.01 -33.11
CA PRO A 100 0.06 10.17 -32.83
C PRO A 100 -0.59 10.86 -34.05
N ALA A 101 -0.66 10.16 -35.18
CA ALA A 101 -1.25 10.64 -36.43
C ALA A 101 -1.98 9.51 -37.17
N THR A 102 -2.53 8.55 -36.43
CA THR A 102 -3.31 7.47 -37.00
C THR A 102 -4.61 8.02 -37.58
N SER A 103 -4.98 7.49 -38.75
CA SER A 103 -6.16 7.97 -39.46
C SER A 103 -7.43 7.60 -38.69
N PRO A 104 -8.41 8.51 -38.55
CA PRO A 104 -9.63 8.23 -37.81
C PRO A 104 -10.38 7.01 -38.38
N ASN A 105 -10.76 6.07 -37.51
CA ASN A 105 -11.39 4.77 -37.81
C ASN A 105 -10.47 3.67 -38.39
N THR A 106 -9.15 3.83 -38.30
CA THR A 106 -8.21 2.74 -38.57
C THR A 106 -8.12 1.81 -37.35
N PRO A 107 -8.16 0.47 -37.50
CA PRO A 107 -7.93 -0.43 -36.38
C PRO A 107 -6.48 -0.36 -35.92
N VAL A 108 -6.28 0.02 -34.66
CA VAL A 108 -4.97 0.17 -34.02
C VAL A 108 -4.70 -0.91 -32.99
N ASP A 109 -3.42 -1.18 -32.74
CA ASP A 109 -2.97 -2.00 -31.63
C ASP A 109 -2.99 -1.22 -30.29
N ALA A 110 -2.50 -1.84 -29.22
CA ALA A 110 -2.50 -1.21 -27.89
C ALA A 110 -1.56 0.00 -27.76
N LEU A 111 -0.80 0.33 -28.80
CA LEU A 111 0.16 1.44 -28.85
C LEU A 111 -0.28 2.54 -29.84
N GLY A 112 -1.53 2.49 -30.33
CA GLY A 112 -2.07 3.47 -31.29
C GLY A 112 -1.62 3.26 -32.73
N CYS A 113 -0.95 2.14 -33.05
CA CYS A 113 -0.37 1.92 -34.38
C CYS A 113 -1.26 1.06 -35.29
N GLU A 114 -1.34 1.43 -36.58
CA GLU A 114 -2.13 0.73 -37.60
C GLU A 114 -1.74 -0.76 -37.75
N ILE A 115 -2.72 -1.65 -37.60
CA ILE A 115 -2.54 -3.08 -37.79
C ILE A 115 -2.49 -3.37 -39.31
N THR A 116 -1.28 -3.42 -39.87
CA THR A 116 -1.07 -3.90 -41.25
C THR A 116 -0.94 -5.42 -41.25
N GLU A 117 -1.84 -6.12 -41.97
CA GLU A 117 -1.62 -7.53 -42.30
C GLU A 117 -0.52 -7.66 -43.36
N SER A 118 0.73 -7.43 -42.97
CA SER A 118 1.90 -7.87 -43.72
C SER A 118 2.69 -8.84 -42.86
N SER A 119 2.63 -10.10 -43.30
CA SER A 119 3.66 -11.09 -43.02
C SER A 119 5.00 -10.52 -43.45
N ASP A 120 5.96 -10.46 -42.53
CA ASP A 120 7.35 -10.86 -42.79
C ASP A 120 8.11 -10.94 -41.45
N GLU A 121 8.84 -12.04 -41.34
CA GLU A 121 9.71 -12.46 -40.25
C GLU A 121 10.96 -11.57 -40.18
N ASP A 122 11.50 -11.34 -38.97
CA ASP A 122 12.94 -11.25 -38.64
C ASP A 122 13.04 -11.02 -37.12
N GLU A 123 13.14 -12.08 -36.31
CA GLU A 123 14.39 -12.57 -35.71
C GLU A 123 15.16 -11.50 -34.89
N GLU A 124 14.89 -11.40 -33.58
CA GLU A 124 15.92 -11.40 -32.52
C GLU A 124 15.31 -11.37 -31.11
N SER A 125 15.00 -12.54 -30.55
CA SER A 125 14.92 -12.75 -29.08
C SER A 125 14.95 -14.23 -28.67
N ALA A 126 15.55 -15.10 -29.48
CA ALA A 126 15.65 -16.54 -29.19
C ALA A 126 17.07 -17.02 -28.80
N SER A 127 18.07 -16.13 -28.72
CA SER A 127 19.47 -16.58 -28.49
C SER A 127 19.87 -16.74 -27.02
N VAL A 128 19.04 -16.31 -26.05
CA VAL A 128 19.36 -16.42 -24.62
C VAL A 128 18.89 -17.75 -24.01
N PHE A 129 17.80 -18.32 -24.54
CA PHE A 129 17.19 -19.55 -23.98
C PHE A 129 17.80 -20.86 -24.51
N GLN A 130 18.39 -20.87 -25.72
CA GLN A 130 18.88 -22.11 -26.35
C GLN A 130 20.18 -22.66 -25.71
N SER A 131 20.95 -21.82 -25.00
CA SER A 131 22.19 -22.25 -24.33
C SER A 131 21.92 -22.91 -22.96
N LEU A 132 20.72 -22.73 -22.39
CA LEU A 132 20.38 -23.19 -21.04
C LEU A 132 19.85 -24.63 -20.99
N PHE A 133 19.39 -25.20 -22.11
CA PHE A 133 18.81 -26.56 -22.15
C PHE A 133 19.58 -27.59 -22.99
N SER A 134 20.78 -27.26 -23.48
CA SER A 134 21.64 -28.25 -24.14
C SER A 134 22.46 -29.00 -23.10
N GLY A 135 21.86 -30.06 -22.54
CA GLY A 135 22.56 -31.02 -21.70
C GLY A 135 23.66 -31.73 -22.47
N ASP A 136 24.92 -31.42 -22.13
CA ASP A 136 26.05 -32.31 -22.35
C ASP A 136 26.87 -32.43 -21.06
N SER A 137 27.30 -33.65 -20.81
CA SER A 137 27.84 -34.14 -19.54
C SER A 137 29.27 -33.67 -19.28
N ASP A 138 29.52 -32.94 -18.18
CA ASP A 138 30.60 -33.19 -17.19
C ASP A 138 30.73 -32.03 -16.15
N PRO A 139 31.30 -32.27 -14.95
CA PRO A 139 30.83 -31.63 -13.73
C PRO A 139 31.69 -30.45 -13.22
N VAL A 140 31.04 -29.65 -12.37
CA VAL A 140 31.61 -28.70 -11.39
C VAL A 140 32.08 -27.34 -11.94
N THR A 141 31.17 -26.38 -11.98
CA THR A 141 31.18 -25.23 -11.05
C THR A 141 29.73 -24.79 -10.82
N THR A 142 29.19 -25.08 -9.65
CA THR A 142 27.82 -24.69 -9.27
C THR A 142 27.75 -23.18 -9.09
N THR A 143 27.25 -22.47 -10.10
CA THR A 143 26.64 -21.16 -9.89
C THR A 143 25.41 -21.39 -9.02
N VAL A 144 25.50 -21.00 -7.75
CA VAL A 144 24.38 -21.00 -6.82
C VAL A 144 23.42 -19.93 -7.32
N GLY A 145 22.50 -20.34 -8.18
CA GLY A 145 21.42 -19.49 -8.67
C GLY A 145 20.48 -19.13 -7.53
N ILE A 146 19.88 -17.95 -7.64
CA ILE A 146 18.92 -17.33 -6.73
C ILE A 146 17.81 -18.31 -6.29
N SER A 147 17.50 -19.32 -7.09
CA SER A 147 16.58 -20.42 -6.78
C SER A 147 16.98 -21.28 -5.56
N ALA A 148 18.28 -21.49 -5.32
CA ALA A 148 18.78 -22.23 -4.17
C ALA A 148 18.76 -21.38 -2.89
N ILE A 149 18.90 -20.06 -3.03
CA ILE A 149 18.81 -19.10 -1.94
C ILE A 149 17.37 -19.03 -1.43
N LEU A 150 16.39 -18.99 -2.34
CA LEU A 150 14.96 -19.01 -1.97
C LEU A 150 14.55 -20.33 -1.30
N LEU A 151 14.97 -21.50 -1.82
CA LEU A 151 14.71 -22.79 -1.17
C LEU A 151 15.40 -22.91 0.21
N ALA A 152 16.61 -22.34 0.37
CA ALA A 152 17.29 -22.29 1.67
C ALA A 152 16.57 -21.36 2.68
N LEU A 153 16.02 -20.23 2.22
CA LEU A 153 15.25 -19.31 3.05
C LEU A 153 13.94 -19.94 3.53
N PHE A 154 13.22 -20.65 2.64
CA PHE A 154 11.99 -21.37 2.98
C PHE A 154 12.21 -22.55 3.94
N THR A 155 13.34 -23.26 3.82
CA THR A 155 13.66 -24.38 4.74
C THR A 155 14.09 -23.90 6.13
N LEU A 156 14.73 -22.73 6.25
CA LEU A 156 15.03 -22.11 7.54
C LEU A 156 13.78 -21.57 8.24
N LEU A 157 12.82 -21.02 7.50
CA LEU A 157 11.55 -20.52 8.06
C LEU A 157 10.62 -21.61 8.61
N GLN A 158 10.74 -22.86 8.14
CA GLN A 158 9.92 -23.98 8.65
C GLN A 158 10.39 -24.56 10.00
N THR A 159 11.47 -24.07 10.61
CA THR A 159 11.98 -24.64 11.87
C THR A 159 11.60 -23.88 13.14
N ASN A 160 10.94 -22.72 13.04
CA ASN A 160 10.30 -22.08 14.21
C ASN A 160 8.86 -22.58 14.41
N ALA A 161 8.72 -23.90 14.53
CA ALA A 161 7.54 -24.50 15.14
C ALA A 161 7.64 -24.36 16.67
N ALA A 162 7.59 -23.12 17.17
CA ALA A 162 7.34 -22.82 18.58
C ALA A 162 5.84 -22.64 18.80
N ALA A 163 5.06 -23.66 18.46
CA ALA A 163 3.70 -23.79 18.97
C ALA A 163 3.77 -24.47 20.34
N ALA A 164 3.71 -23.69 21.41
CA ALA A 164 3.03 -24.03 22.67
C ALA A 164 3.43 -23.04 23.77
N ILE A 165 2.51 -22.14 24.08
CA ILE A 165 1.98 -21.79 25.42
C ILE A 165 1.41 -20.38 25.26
N LEU A 166 0.14 -20.32 24.89
CA LEU A 166 -0.68 -19.12 25.01
C LEU A 166 -1.61 -19.31 26.23
N PRO A 167 -1.81 -18.28 27.07
CA PRO A 167 -2.69 -18.37 28.23
C PRO A 167 -4.16 -18.59 27.82
N ASP A 168 -4.99 -19.08 28.75
CA ASP A 168 -6.41 -19.46 28.57
C ASP A 168 -7.37 -18.33 28.09
N THR A 169 -6.85 -17.18 27.68
CA THR A 169 -7.58 -16.03 27.12
C THR A 169 -7.89 -16.14 25.62
N PHE A 170 -7.46 -17.21 24.94
CA PHE A 170 -7.68 -17.42 23.50
C PHE A 170 -8.82 -18.40 23.19
N ARG A 171 -9.96 -18.24 23.86
CA ARG A 171 -11.13 -19.11 23.65
C ARG A 171 -11.88 -18.87 22.33
N TRP A 172 -11.55 -17.80 21.60
CA TRP A 172 -12.14 -17.45 20.30
C TRP A 172 -11.56 -18.25 19.12
N ILE A 173 -10.49 -19.03 19.33
CA ILE A 173 -9.79 -19.81 18.27
C ILE A 173 -10.49 -21.16 17.95
N GLN A 174 -11.76 -21.36 18.35
CA GLN A 174 -12.49 -22.60 18.03
C GLN A 174 -13.83 -22.36 17.31
N VAL A 175 -13.94 -21.30 16.52
CA VAL A 175 -15.02 -21.24 15.53
C VAL A 175 -14.59 -22.08 14.34
N LEU A 176 -15.21 -23.26 14.22
CA LEU A 176 -15.07 -24.19 13.11
C LEU A 176 -15.29 -23.47 11.78
N ARG A 177 -14.17 -23.27 11.10
CA ARG A 177 -14.05 -22.53 9.85
C ARG A 177 -14.59 -23.39 8.71
N LYS A 178 -15.40 -22.80 7.84
CA LYS A 178 -15.91 -23.46 6.64
C LYS A 178 -14.82 -23.38 5.57
N ASN A 179 -14.41 -24.56 5.09
CA ASN A 179 -13.44 -24.73 4.01
C ASN A 179 -13.71 -23.78 2.83
N SER A 180 -12.74 -22.92 2.48
CA SER A 180 -12.72 -22.32 1.15
C SER A 180 -12.57 -23.47 0.15
N LYS A 181 -13.52 -23.64 -0.77
CA LYS A 181 -13.48 -24.72 -1.77
C LYS A 181 -12.53 -24.38 -2.92
N LEU A 182 -11.31 -23.93 -2.61
CA LEU A 182 -10.28 -23.77 -3.63
C LEU A 182 -9.82 -25.16 -4.09
N THR A 183 -9.88 -25.38 -5.39
CA THR A 183 -9.19 -26.48 -6.06
C THR A 183 -7.68 -26.35 -5.88
N GLU A 184 -6.95 -27.44 -6.05
CA GLU A 184 -5.48 -27.44 -5.92
C GLU A 184 -4.81 -26.50 -6.92
N GLU A 185 -5.33 -26.47 -8.14
CA GLU A 185 -4.93 -25.54 -9.19
C GLU A 185 -5.09 -24.08 -8.74
N GLU A 186 -6.28 -23.70 -8.25
CA GLU A 186 -6.51 -22.33 -7.78
C GLU A 186 -5.62 -21.95 -6.60
N ARG A 187 -5.43 -22.86 -5.63
CA ARG A 187 -4.54 -22.63 -4.50
C ARG A 187 -3.12 -22.35 -4.96
N ASN A 188 -2.61 -23.13 -5.91
CA ASN A 188 -1.25 -22.98 -6.41
C ASN A 188 -1.06 -21.66 -7.16
N GLU A 189 -1.98 -21.30 -8.05
CA GLU A 189 -1.89 -20.04 -8.80
C GLU A 189 -2.06 -18.81 -7.90
N LEU A 190 -2.99 -18.84 -6.93
CA LEU A 190 -3.18 -17.74 -5.98
C LEU A 190 -1.98 -17.60 -5.02
N THR A 191 -1.36 -18.71 -4.61
CA THR A 191 -0.12 -18.69 -3.82
C THR A 191 1.04 -18.11 -4.62
N TYR A 192 1.13 -18.44 -5.91
CA TYR A 192 2.12 -17.86 -6.81
C TYR A 192 1.92 -16.34 -6.93
N LEU A 193 0.70 -15.89 -7.18
CA LEU A 193 0.37 -14.47 -7.25
C LEU A 193 0.71 -13.74 -5.94
N GLN A 194 0.36 -14.29 -4.78
CA GLN A 194 0.75 -13.72 -3.49
C GLN A 194 2.28 -13.61 -3.35
N SER A 195 3.01 -14.66 -3.74
CA SER A 195 4.48 -14.68 -3.66
C SER A 195 5.11 -13.61 -4.57
N LEU A 196 4.50 -13.35 -5.73
CA LEU A 196 4.93 -12.29 -6.64
C LEU A 196 4.75 -10.91 -6.00
N VAL A 197 3.57 -10.64 -5.42
CA VAL A 197 3.32 -9.38 -4.70
C VAL A 197 4.26 -9.23 -3.51
N GLN A 198 4.50 -10.30 -2.73
CA GLN A 198 5.48 -10.27 -1.64
C GLN A 198 6.88 -9.90 -2.09
N ALA A 199 7.33 -10.42 -3.23
CA ALA A 199 8.66 -10.16 -3.77
C ALA A 199 8.83 -8.71 -4.24
N TYR A 200 7.80 -8.13 -4.88
CA TYR A 200 7.94 -6.86 -5.61
C TYR A 200 7.11 -5.69 -5.06
N HIS A 201 6.37 -5.83 -3.95
CA HIS A 201 5.58 -4.72 -3.39
C HIS A 201 6.39 -3.45 -3.04
N ILE A 202 7.71 -3.57 -2.85
CA ILE A 202 8.62 -2.44 -2.59
C ILE A 202 8.91 -1.66 -3.89
N ASN A 203 8.87 -2.34 -5.04
CA ASN A 203 9.16 -1.80 -6.37
C ASN A 203 7.91 -1.91 -7.26
N PRO A 204 6.95 -0.98 -7.19
CA PRO A 204 5.66 -1.10 -7.88
C PRO A 204 5.78 -1.15 -9.41
N GLU A 205 6.80 -0.50 -9.99
CA GLU A 205 7.08 -0.56 -11.44
C GLU A 205 7.45 -1.99 -11.88
N GLU A 206 8.37 -2.64 -11.14
CA GLU A 206 8.80 -4.01 -11.40
C GLU A 206 7.65 -5.00 -11.16
N LEU A 207 6.84 -4.77 -10.12
CA LEU A 207 5.62 -5.55 -9.89
C LEU A 207 4.63 -5.41 -11.06
N ALA A 208 4.45 -4.21 -11.60
CA ALA A 208 3.54 -3.98 -12.73
C ALA A 208 3.98 -4.77 -13.98
N GLU A 209 5.29 -4.77 -14.29
CA GLU A 209 5.87 -5.56 -15.39
C GLU A 209 5.63 -7.06 -15.16
N GLU A 210 5.91 -7.57 -13.96
CA GLU A 210 5.71 -8.97 -13.61
C GLU A 210 4.23 -9.40 -13.66
N LEU A 211 3.30 -8.50 -13.30
CA LEU A 211 1.86 -8.74 -13.41
C LEU A 211 1.39 -8.77 -14.87
N VAL A 212 1.96 -7.95 -15.76
CA VAL A 212 1.72 -8.01 -17.21
C VAL A 212 2.23 -9.33 -17.78
N ASN A 213 3.45 -9.74 -17.41
CA ASN A 213 4.04 -11.02 -17.81
C ASN A 213 3.17 -12.20 -17.36
N LEU A 214 2.72 -12.18 -16.11
CA LEU A 214 1.83 -13.20 -15.55
C LEU A 214 0.47 -13.23 -16.26
N LYS A 215 -0.11 -12.08 -16.61
CA LYS A 215 -1.35 -11.99 -17.40
C LYS A 215 -1.19 -12.66 -18.78
N GLY A 216 -0.02 -12.47 -19.41
CA GLY A 216 0.38 -13.15 -20.64
C GLY A 216 0.46 -14.67 -20.47
N ASP A 217 1.20 -15.15 -19.46
CA ASP A 217 1.35 -16.58 -19.15
C ASP A 217 0.01 -17.25 -18.87
N ILE A 218 -0.83 -16.67 -18.02
CA ILE A 218 -2.18 -17.18 -17.71
C ILE A 218 -3.01 -17.30 -18.99
N THR A 219 -2.95 -16.30 -19.86
CA THR A 219 -3.70 -16.31 -21.12
C THR A 219 -3.19 -17.41 -22.07
N ALA A 220 -1.87 -17.59 -22.18
CA ALA A 220 -1.28 -18.67 -22.97
C ALA A 220 -1.58 -20.07 -22.40
N ARG A 221 -1.52 -20.24 -21.08
CA ARG A 221 -1.90 -21.49 -20.41
C ARG A 221 -3.38 -21.80 -20.60
N PHE A 222 -4.22 -20.78 -20.66
CA PHE A 222 -5.65 -20.94 -20.88
C PHE A 222 -5.96 -21.39 -22.31
N THR A 223 -5.36 -20.75 -23.32
CA THR A 223 -5.53 -21.17 -24.72
C THR A 223 -5.00 -22.58 -24.96
N ASN A 224 -4.00 -23.01 -24.19
CA ASN A 224 -3.45 -24.36 -24.21
C ASN A 224 -4.19 -25.38 -23.32
N ASN A 225 -5.34 -25.03 -22.72
CA ASN A 225 -6.13 -25.89 -21.81
C ASN A 225 -5.35 -26.37 -20.57
N GLN A 226 -4.34 -25.62 -20.13
CA GLN A 226 -3.52 -25.92 -18.94
C GLN A 226 -4.05 -25.27 -17.66
N ILE A 227 -4.94 -24.29 -17.80
CA ILE A 227 -5.64 -23.64 -16.69
C ILE A 227 -7.14 -23.56 -16.98
N LYS A 228 -7.97 -23.74 -15.96
CA LYS A 228 -9.42 -23.62 -16.06
C LYS A 228 -9.86 -22.16 -16.20
N LYS A 229 -11.01 -21.99 -16.85
CA LYS A 229 -11.67 -20.68 -17.00
C LYS A 229 -11.88 -19.99 -15.65
N GLU A 230 -12.40 -20.72 -14.66
CA GLU A 230 -12.70 -20.19 -13.33
C GLU A 230 -11.44 -19.66 -12.62
N THR A 231 -10.32 -20.37 -12.74
CA THR A 231 -9.03 -19.97 -12.17
C THR A 231 -8.47 -18.74 -12.87
N ARG A 232 -8.52 -18.69 -14.21
CA ARG A 232 -8.11 -17.53 -15.00
C ARG A 232 -8.89 -16.28 -14.61
N GLU A 233 -10.22 -16.36 -14.54
CA GLU A 233 -11.07 -15.21 -14.21
C GLU A 233 -10.73 -14.66 -12.82
N LYS A 234 -10.52 -15.52 -11.82
CA LYS A 234 -10.10 -15.09 -10.47
C LYS A 234 -8.76 -14.37 -10.47
N LEU A 235 -7.77 -14.93 -11.16
CA LEU A 235 -6.43 -14.33 -11.20
C LEU A 235 -6.44 -12.99 -11.93
N LEU A 236 -7.16 -12.88 -13.05
CA LEU A 236 -7.20 -11.64 -13.82
C LEU A 236 -7.88 -10.51 -13.04
N ILE A 237 -8.95 -10.79 -12.31
CA ILE A 237 -9.58 -9.80 -11.42
C ILE A 237 -8.58 -9.31 -10.38
N LEU A 238 -7.87 -10.23 -9.70
CA LEU A 238 -6.89 -9.85 -8.69
C LEU A 238 -5.70 -9.10 -9.28
N ILE A 239 -5.24 -9.46 -10.48
CA ILE A 239 -4.16 -8.75 -11.18
C ILE A 239 -4.58 -7.32 -11.50
N GLU A 240 -5.80 -7.09 -11.99
CA GLU A 240 -6.33 -5.76 -12.27
C GLU A 240 -6.45 -4.90 -10.99
N GLU A 241 -6.89 -5.50 -9.88
CA GLU A 241 -6.89 -4.83 -8.57
C GLU A 241 -5.48 -4.48 -8.09
N LEU A 242 -4.51 -5.39 -8.25
CA LEU A 242 -3.12 -5.15 -7.88
C LEU A 242 -2.46 -4.06 -8.73
N GLN A 243 -2.75 -4.01 -10.04
CA GLN A 243 -2.24 -2.97 -10.94
C GLN A 243 -2.81 -1.58 -10.64
N SER A 244 -4.01 -1.52 -10.05
CA SER A 244 -4.65 -0.26 -9.62
C SER A 244 -4.43 0.07 -8.14
N SER A 245 -3.67 -0.75 -7.41
CA SER A 245 -3.39 -0.55 -5.99
C SER A 245 -2.26 0.46 -5.76
N THR A 246 -2.39 1.26 -4.71
CA THR A 246 -1.32 2.15 -4.25
C THR A 246 -0.17 1.36 -3.60
N PRO A 247 1.05 1.92 -3.52
CA PRO A 247 2.19 1.24 -2.87
C PRO A 247 1.93 0.80 -1.42
N ASN A 248 1.18 1.61 -0.64
CA ASN A 248 0.82 1.25 0.73
C ASN A 248 -0.18 0.08 0.79
N GLU A 249 -1.13 0.03 -0.13
CA GLU A 249 -2.06 -1.10 -0.25
C GLU A 249 -1.31 -2.38 -0.65
N LEU A 250 -0.38 -2.30 -1.59
CA LEU A 250 0.46 -3.43 -2.01
C LEU A 250 1.25 -4.03 -0.83
N TYR A 251 1.80 -3.21 0.06
CA TYR A 251 2.46 -3.66 1.29
C TYR A 251 1.52 -4.47 2.21
N GLN A 252 0.30 -3.98 2.40
CA GLN A 252 -0.71 -4.64 3.24
C GLN A 252 -1.20 -5.94 2.58
N ILE A 253 -1.39 -5.92 1.26
CA ILE A 253 -1.88 -7.04 0.47
C ILE A 253 -0.85 -8.18 0.45
N ALA A 254 0.44 -7.88 0.27
CA ALA A 254 1.53 -8.86 0.21
C ALA A 254 1.45 -9.92 1.33
N HIS A 255 1.14 -9.49 2.56
CA HIS A 255 1.13 -10.35 3.74
C HIS A 255 -0.27 -10.83 4.14
N ASN A 256 -1.28 -10.57 3.31
CA ASN A 256 -2.68 -10.87 3.60
C ASN A 256 -3.17 -12.09 2.81
N GLU A 257 -3.05 -13.29 3.40
CA GLU A 257 -3.56 -14.53 2.79
C GLU A 257 -5.08 -14.51 2.56
N ALA A 258 -5.84 -13.72 3.33
CA ALA A 258 -7.30 -13.62 3.15
C ALA A 258 -7.67 -12.86 1.88
N TYR A 259 -6.87 -11.87 1.48
CA TYR A 259 -7.05 -11.12 0.23
C TYR A 259 -7.00 -12.07 -0.98
N PHE A 260 -6.03 -12.98 -1.02
CA PHE A 260 -5.90 -14.00 -2.06
C PHE A 260 -6.85 -15.19 -1.90
N GLY A 261 -7.71 -15.20 -0.87
CA GLY A 261 -8.59 -16.33 -0.56
C GLY A 261 -7.86 -17.60 -0.10
N LEU A 262 -6.57 -17.51 0.23
CA LEU A 262 -5.71 -18.60 0.67
C LEU A 262 -5.94 -18.97 2.14
N SER A 263 -6.42 -18.03 2.94
CA SER A 263 -6.92 -18.28 4.29
C SER A 263 -8.45 -18.38 4.34
N GLU A 264 -8.97 -19.07 5.36
CA GLU A 264 -10.41 -19.32 5.50
C GLU A 264 -11.17 -18.02 5.75
N VAL A 265 -12.02 -17.65 4.79
CA VAL A 265 -12.85 -16.44 4.84
C VAL A 265 -13.92 -16.63 5.91
N ILE A 266 -14.01 -15.67 6.84
CA ILE A 266 -15.05 -15.64 7.86
C ILE A 266 -16.36 -15.30 7.16
N ASP A 267 -17.39 -16.15 7.32
CA ASP A 267 -18.70 -15.87 6.72
C ASP A 267 -19.35 -14.63 7.36
N ALA A 268 -20.35 -14.05 6.69
CA ALA A 268 -20.97 -12.81 7.16
C ALA A 268 -21.61 -12.96 8.55
N ASP A 269 -22.15 -14.14 8.88
CA ASP A 269 -22.77 -14.41 10.17
C ASP A 269 -21.70 -14.47 11.26
N ASP A 270 -20.57 -15.13 11.00
CA ASP A 270 -19.45 -15.24 11.92
C ASP A 270 -18.68 -13.92 12.06
N ARG A 271 -18.57 -13.11 10.99
CA ARG A 271 -18.05 -11.72 11.07
C ARG A 271 -18.90 -10.87 12.00
N THR A 272 -20.22 -11.02 11.90
CA THR A 272 -21.18 -10.27 12.73
C THR A 272 -21.06 -10.70 14.19
N LYS A 273 -20.95 -12.01 14.46
CA LYS A 273 -20.74 -12.52 15.83
C LYS A 273 -19.44 -12.02 16.44
N LEU A 274 -18.33 -12.02 15.68
CA LEU A 274 -17.05 -11.49 16.16
C LEU A 274 -17.11 -9.99 16.41
N LEU A 275 -17.85 -9.25 15.58
CA LEU A 275 -18.07 -7.82 15.79
C LEU A 275 -18.91 -7.58 17.04
N GLU A 276 -20.00 -8.31 17.23
CA GLU A 276 -20.85 -8.24 18.42
C GLU A 276 -20.09 -8.62 19.69
N GLU A 277 -19.24 -9.66 19.63
CA GLU A 277 -18.34 -10.05 20.72
C GLU A 277 -17.34 -8.94 21.04
N LYS A 278 -16.69 -8.34 20.02
CA LYS A 278 -15.78 -7.21 20.20
C LYS A 278 -16.49 -6.01 20.82
N ILE A 279 -17.70 -5.69 20.37
CA ILE A 279 -18.53 -4.62 20.93
C ILE A 279 -18.91 -4.93 22.37
N ALA A 280 -19.29 -6.17 22.68
CA ALA A 280 -19.65 -6.62 24.03
C ALA A 280 -18.44 -6.62 24.99
N MET A 281 -17.24 -6.96 24.52
CA MET A 281 -16.02 -6.86 25.33
C MET A 281 -15.61 -5.41 25.56
N THR A 282 -15.80 -4.54 24.56
CA THR A 282 -15.57 -3.10 24.71
C THR A 282 -16.60 -2.45 25.65
N SER A 283 -17.81 -2.99 25.75
CA SER A 283 -18.84 -2.49 26.67
C SER A 283 -18.72 -3.04 28.09
N ILE A 284 -18.07 -4.19 28.31
CA ILE A 284 -17.80 -4.73 29.66
C ILE A 284 -16.70 -3.92 30.37
N ASP A 285 -15.76 -3.31 29.65
CA ASP A 285 -14.77 -2.38 30.22
C ASP A 285 -15.40 -1.05 30.71
N ALA A 286 -16.69 -0.81 30.44
CA ALA A 286 -17.42 0.36 30.93
C ALA A 286 -18.00 0.17 32.36
N GLU A 287 -17.97 -1.03 32.94
CA GLU A 287 -18.43 -1.28 34.31
C GLU A 287 -17.33 -1.90 35.18
N GLN A 288 -16.66 -1.03 35.94
CA GLN A 288 -15.80 -1.29 37.12
C GLN A 288 -14.32 -1.67 36.88
N THR A 289 -13.51 -0.65 36.61
CA THR A 289 -12.57 -0.08 37.62
C THR A 289 -12.21 1.32 37.17
N HIS A 290 -12.76 2.37 37.80
CA HIS A 290 -12.23 3.70 37.57
C HIS A 290 -10.79 3.71 38.08
N SER A 291 -9.83 3.75 37.16
CA SER A 291 -8.45 4.11 37.46
C SER A 291 -8.45 5.39 38.30
N GLU A 292 -7.73 5.38 39.42
CA GLU A 292 -7.63 6.53 40.34
C GLU A 292 -7.05 7.76 39.64
N LEU A 293 -6.34 7.54 38.52
CA LEU A 293 -5.78 8.54 37.63
C LEU A 293 -6.46 8.54 36.25
N PRO A 294 -6.59 9.69 35.58
CA PRO A 294 -7.00 9.74 34.17
C PRO A 294 -6.02 8.96 33.28
N SER A 295 -6.50 8.42 32.17
CA SER A 295 -5.64 7.77 31.17
C SER A 295 -4.69 8.79 30.55
N ALA A 296 -3.47 8.37 30.18
CA ALA A 296 -2.55 9.20 29.40
C ALA A 296 -3.18 9.69 28.08
N TYR A 297 -4.16 8.96 27.56
CA TYR A 297 -4.91 9.27 26.33
C TYR A 297 -6.19 10.08 26.58
N SER A 298 -6.55 10.37 27.84
CA SER A 298 -7.71 11.22 28.14
C SER A 298 -7.49 12.63 27.59
N LEU A 299 -8.47 13.18 26.88
CA LEU A 299 -8.45 14.57 26.38
C LEU A 299 -8.97 15.49 27.50
N GLY A 300 -8.13 16.40 27.99
CA GLY A 300 -8.52 17.50 28.89
C GLY A 300 -8.79 18.81 28.13
N GLU A 301 -9.40 19.78 28.80
CA GLU A 301 -9.57 21.14 28.31
C GLU A 301 -8.26 21.92 28.39
N LEU A 302 -7.86 22.60 27.30
CA LEU A 302 -6.62 23.37 27.24
C LEU A 302 -6.87 24.82 27.68
N ASP A 303 -6.12 25.30 28.66
CA ASP A 303 -6.16 26.70 29.08
C ASP A 303 -5.27 27.61 28.21
N ASP A 304 -5.42 28.92 28.41
CA ASP A 304 -4.66 29.97 27.73
C ASP A 304 -3.14 29.96 28.03
N LYS A 305 -2.72 29.12 29.00
CA LYS A 305 -1.33 28.94 29.43
C LYS A 305 -0.72 27.64 28.93
N GLY A 306 -1.44 26.86 28.13
CA GLY A 306 -0.95 25.59 27.58
C GLY A 306 -1.02 24.42 28.56
N THR A 307 -1.84 24.52 29.61
CA THR A 307 -2.08 23.47 30.59
C THR A 307 -3.37 22.74 30.24
N TYR A 308 -3.32 21.41 30.15
CA TYR A 308 -4.52 20.60 30.02
C TYR A 308 -5.13 20.34 31.39
N TRP A 309 -6.44 20.52 31.52
CA TRP A 309 -7.23 20.29 32.72
C TRP A 309 -8.29 19.24 32.46
N ILE A 310 -8.43 18.28 33.37
CA ILE A 310 -9.49 17.29 33.27
C ILE A 310 -10.09 17.03 34.66
N GLU A 311 -11.40 16.97 34.72
CA GLU A 311 -12.10 16.46 35.90
C GLU A 311 -12.21 14.94 35.77
N TRP A 312 -11.65 14.21 36.74
CA TRP A 312 -11.65 12.74 36.71
C TRP A 312 -11.92 12.12 38.08
N PRO A 313 -12.87 11.17 38.18
CA PRO A 313 -13.88 10.85 37.17
C PRO A 313 -14.77 12.07 36.89
N ALA A 314 -15.44 12.10 35.72
CA ALA A 314 -16.35 13.19 35.35
C ALA A 314 -17.41 13.40 36.46
N ASP A 315 -17.69 14.66 36.80
CA ASP A 315 -18.55 15.07 37.94
C ASP A 315 -18.06 14.62 39.34
N GLY A 316 -16.82 14.13 39.44
CA GLY A 316 -16.20 13.66 40.68
C GLY A 316 -15.58 14.75 41.56
N GLY A 317 -15.53 16.00 41.08
CA GLY A 317 -15.01 17.16 41.79
C GLY A 317 -13.48 17.19 41.96
N THR A 318 -12.76 16.25 41.34
CA THR A 318 -11.29 16.16 41.41
C THR A 318 -10.69 16.54 40.07
N TRP A 319 -9.83 17.57 40.08
CA TRP A 319 -9.17 18.07 38.89
C TRP A 319 -7.75 17.53 38.79
N TYR A 320 -7.35 17.22 37.57
CA TYR A 320 -6.00 16.85 37.19
C TYR A 320 -5.51 17.81 36.11
N TYR A 321 -4.20 18.08 36.13
CA TYR A 321 -3.56 18.92 35.14
C TYR A 321 -2.29 18.26 34.59
N ARG A 322 -1.92 18.63 33.36
CA ARG A 322 -0.62 18.28 32.75
C ARG A 322 -0.15 19.37 31.81
N TYR A 323 1.17 19.47 31.64
CA TYR A 323 1.77 20.40 30.70
C TYR A 323 2.10 19.69 29.40
N SER A 324 1.87 20.31 28.24
CA SER A 324 2.42 19.77 26.99
C SER A 324 3.97 19.84 27.05
N PRO A 325 4.72 18.77 26.69
CA PRO A 325 4.31 17.50 26.07
C PRO A 325 4.18 16.30 27.05
N GLU A 326 4.13 16.56 28.36
CA GLU A 326 4.08 15.52 29.40
C GLU A 326 2.78 14.71 29.29
N GLN A 327 2.91 13.38 29.40
CA GLN A 327 1.78 12.46 29.31
C GLN A 327 1.14 12.16 30.67
N ASP A 328 1.84 12.47 31.76
CA ASP A 328 1.44 12.15 33.13
C ASP A 328 0.52 13.23 33.72
N TRP A 329 -0.60 12.79 34.30
CA TRP A 329 -1.56 13.66 34.99
C TRP A 329 -1.14 13.90 36.44
N SER A 330 -1.04 15.18 36.83
CA SER A 330 -0.84 15.59 38.21
C SER A 330 -2.16 16.01 38.84
N LYS A 331 -2.44 15.54 40.06
CA LYS A 331 -3.64 15.94 40.80
C LYS A 331 -3.54 17.41 41.21
N PHE A 332 -4.58 18.19 40.94
CA PHE A 332 -4.69 19.56 41.42
C PHE A 332 -5.11 19.56 42.89
N GLU A 333 -4.25 20.11 43.76
CA GLU A 333 -4.57 20.38 45.15
C GLU A 333 -4.88 21.89 45.29
N SER A 334 -6.09 22.21 45.78
CA SER A 334 -6.59 23.58 45.92
C SER A 334 -5.89 24.40 47.00
#